data_AF-A0A376FBP5-F1
#
_entry.id   AF-A0A376FBP5-F1
#
_cell.length_a   1.000
_cell.length_b   1.000
_cell.length_c   1.000
_cell.angle_alpha   90.00
_cell.angle_beta   90.00
_cell.angle_gamma   90.00
#
_symmetry.space_group_name_H-M   'P 1'
#
loop_
_entity.id
_entity.type
_entity.pdbx_description
1 polymer ?
#
loop_
_entity_poly.entity_id
_entity_poly.type
_entity_poly.pdbx_seq_one_letter_code
_entity_poly.pdbx_strand_id
1 'polypeptide(L)'
;MYRTEGGKGAEPLLKMGWHYKQPDRPESEEVAKENNGVALADLYDANGNLVAKKGQLLNSFALLRDDGTTASSCWIYTGSWTEQGNQMANRDNADPSGLGNTLGWAWAWPLNRRVLYNRASADVNGRPWDPKRMLIQWNGAKWTGNDIPDYNTAAPGSSTGPFIMQPEGLGRLFALNKLAEGPFPEHYEPMETPLGTKPAAPERDLQPGGAYLRRGRPALRQKGQVPVRRDDLPPDRAFPYLDQARAA
;
A
#
# COMPACT_ATOMS: atom_id res chain seq x y z
N MET A 1 -5.77 -36.73 -6.78
CA MET A 1 -6.44 -36.04 -5.66
C MET A 1 -7.49 -35.05 -6.14
N TYR A 2 -7.32 -33.72 -6.14
CA TYR A 2 -8.47 -32.81 -6.39
C TYR A 2 -9.20 -32.95 -7.74
N ARG A 3 -8.50 -33.29 -8.84
CA ARG A 3 -9.14 -33.55 -10.14
C ARG A 3 -9.94 -34.85 -10.20
N THR A 4 -9.55 -35.83 -9.39
CA THR A 4 -10.08 -37.20 -9.43
C THR A 4 -11.08 -37.48 -8.31
N GLU A 5 -10.83 -36.93 -7.13
CA GLU A 5 -11.55 -37.21 -5.88
C GLU A 5 -12.45 -36.05 -5.44
N GLY A 6 -12.32 -34.88 -6.06
CA GLY A 6 -13.06 -33.68 -5.68
C GLY A 6 -12.64 -33.11 -4.31
N GLY A 7 -13.55 -32.36 -3.68
CA GLY A 7 -13.34 -31.74 -2.36
C GLY A 7 -13.92 -30.33 -2.26
N LYS A 8 -14.13 -29.84 -1.02
CA LYS A 8 -14.52 -28.44 -0.80
C LYS A 8 -13.42 -27.52 -1.32
N GLY A 9 -13.77 -26.57 -2.19
CA GLY A 9 -12.82 -25.64 -2.80
C GLY A 9 -12.01 -26.19 -3.98
N ALA A 10 -12.38 -27.34 -4.55
CA ALA A 10 -11.67 -27.91 -5.70
C ALA A 10 -11.69 -26.99 -6.94
N GLU A 11 -12.84 -26.37 -7.25
CA GLU A 11 -12.97 -25.48 -8.40
C GLU A 11 -12.00 -24.28 -8.37
N PRO A 12 -11.97 -23.43 -7.32
CA PRO A 12 -11.03 -22.31 -7.28
C PRO A 12 -9.57 -22.76 -7.29
N LEU A 13 -9.24 -23.89 -6.64
CA LEU A 13 -7.88 -24.44 -6.67
C LEU A 13 -7.47 -24.84 -8.10
N LEU A 14 -8.36 -25.49 -8.85
CA LEU A 14 -8.10 -25.93 -10.22
C LEU A 14 -8.10 -24.77 -11.24
N LYS A 15 -8.66 -23.61 -10.87
CA LYS A 15 -8.67 -22.38 -11.67
C LYS A 15 -7.50 -21.44 -11.37
N MET A 16 -6.73 -21.67 -10.30
CA MET A 16 -5.55 -20.89 -9.95
C MET A 16 -4.51 -20.95 -11.08
N GLY A 17 -3.96 -19.80 -11.46
CA GLY A 17 -2.88 -19.72 -12.44
C GLY A 17 -1.60 -20.37 -11.90
N TRP A 18 -0.97 -21.22 -12.72
CA TRP A 18 0.32 -21.85 -12.42
C TRP A 18 1.13 -21.99 -13.71
N HIS A 19 1.37 -20.85 -14.37
CA HIS A 19 1.85 -20.76 -15.74
C HIS A 19 3.38 -20.62 -15.84
N TYR A 20 4.11 -21.47 -15.09
CA TYR A 20 5.57 -21.48 -15.09
C TYR A 20 6.12 -22.42 -16.17
N LYS A 21 7.29 -22.09 -16.72
CA LYS A 21 7.97 -22.93 -17.73
C LYS A 21 8.20 -24.35 -17.23
N GLN A 22 8.58 -24.49 -15.96
CA GLN A 22 8.71 -25.76 -15.24
C GLN A 22 7.75 -25.72 -14.05
N PRO A 23 6.54 -26.29 -14.15
CA PRO A 23 5.53 -26.22 -13.10
C PRO A 23 5.99 -26.75 -11.73
N ASP A 24 6.90 -27.71 -11.70
CA ASP A 24 7.50 -28.29 -10.51
C ASP A 24 8.70 -27.48 -9.98
N ARG A 25 9.20 -26.51 -10.75
CA ARG A 25 10.31 -25.63 -10.38
C ARG A 25 10.12 -24.18 -10.89
N PRO A 26 9.16 -23.43 -10.33
CA PRO A 26 8.98 -22.02 -10.68
C PRO A 26 10.25 -21.21 -10.44
N GLU A 27 10.68 -20.42 -11.43
CA GLU A 27 11.86 -19.56 -11.29
C GLU A 27 11.48 -18.22 -10.64
N SER A 28 12.36 -17.66 -9.81
CA SER A 28 12.07 -16.41 -9.09
C SER A 28 11.77 -15.23 -10.02
N GLU A 29 12.38 -15.21 -11.22
CA GLU A 29 12.12 -14.17 -12.21
C GLU A 29 10.70 -14.21 -12.77
N GLU A 30 10.10 -15.40 -12.91
CA GLU A 30 8.74 -15.56 -13.42
C GLU A 30 7.77 -14.94 -12.42
N VAL A 31 7.89 -15.30 -11.14
CA VAL A 31 7.05 -14.75 -10.05
C VAL A 31 7.29 -13.26 -9.86
N ALA A 32 8.53 -12.77 -9.97
CA ALA A 32 8.83 -11.35 -9.87
C ALA A 32 8.17 -10.54 -11.00
N LYS A 33 8.14 -11.08 -12.23
CA LYS A 33 7.46 -10.47 -13.37
C LYS A 33 5.94 -10.52 -13.23
N GLU A 34 5.37 -11.59 -12.68
CA GLU A 34 3.95 -11.67 -12.33
C GLU A 34 3.56 -10.60 -11.29
N ASN A 35 4.40 -10.40 -10.25
CA ASN A 35 4.22 -9.35 -9.26
C ASN A 35 4.28 -7.95 -9.89
N ASN A 36 5.27 -7.69 -10.74
CA ASN A 36 5.36 -6.42 -11.46
C ASN A 36 4.11 -6.17 -12.32
N GLY A 37 3.75 -7.14 -13.16
CA GLY A 37 2.59 -7.08 -14.02
C GLY A 37 2.93 -6.89 -15.50
N VAL A 38 1.94 -7.21 -16.33
CA VAL A 38 2.01 -7.35 -17.79
C VAL A 38 0.76 -6.77 -18.47
N ALA A 39 0.94 -6.21 -19.66
CA ALA A 39 -0.16 -5.82 -20.54
C ALA A 39 -0.72 -7.05 -21.29
N LEU A 40 -2.02 -7.34 -21.16
CA LEU A 40 -2.69 -8.46 -21.83
C LEU A 40 -3.26 -8.07 -23.21
N ALA A 41 -3.31 -6.77 -23.50
CA ALA A 41 -3.64 -6.16 -24.78
C ALA A 41 -2.74 -4.94 -25.03
N ASP A 42 -2.78 -4.38 -26.24
CA ASP A 42 -2.16 -3.09 -26.50
C ASP A 42 -2.91 -2.00 -25.71
N LEU A 43 -2.17 -1.21 -24.93
CA LEU A 43 -2.71 -0.18 -24.05
C LEU A 43 -2.45 1.19 -24.66
N TYR A 44 -3.48 2.04 -24.71
CA TYR A 44 -3.40 3.41 -25.22
C TYR A 44 -3.80 4.43 -24.14
N ASP A 45 -3.12 5.58 -24.10
CA ASP A 45 -3.53 6.71 -23.27
C ASP A 45 -4.80 7.41 -23.81
N ALA A 46 -5.29 8.41 -23.08
CA ALA A 46 -6.47 9.18 -23.48
C ALA A 46 -6.29 9.97 -24.80
N ASN A 47 -5.04 10.20 -25.22
CA ASN A 47 -4.70 10.89 -26.47
C ASN A 47 -4.50 9.91 -27.63
N GLY A 48 -4.66 8.60 -27.40
CA GLY A 48 -4.48 7.56 -28.41
C GLY A 48 -3.02 7.13 -28.62
N ASN A 49 -2.08 7.53 -27.75
CA ASN A 49 -0.70 7.06 -27.82
C ASN A 49 -0.57 5.67 -27.20
N LEU A 50 0.17 4.79 -27.86
CA LEU A 50 0.50 3.46 -27.33
C LEU A 50 1.43 3.59 -26.11
N VAL A 51 0.98 3.10 -24.95
CA VAL A 51 1.73 3.15 -23.68
C VAL A 51 2.33 1.80 -23.26
N ALA A 52 1.76 0.69 -23.72
CA ALA A 52 2.36 -0.65 -23.58
C ALA A 52 1.81 -1.59 -24.66
N LYS A 53 2.65 -2.48 -25.21
CA LYS A 53 2.21 -3.53 -26.14
C LYS A 53 1.77 -4.78 -25.37
N LYS A 54 0.88 -5.55 -25.97
CA LYS A 54 0.49 -6.89 -25.48
C LYS A 54 1.74 -7.74 -25.21
N GLY A 55 1.81 -8.31 -24.01
CA GLY A 55 2.89 -9.17 -23.52
C GLY A 55 4.04 -8.42 -22.84
N GLN A 56 4.08 -7.09 -22.87
CA GLN A 56 5.14 -6.31 -22.21
C GLN A 56 4.89 -6.15 -20.72
N LEU A 57 5.98 -6.11 -19.95
CA LEU A 57 5.97 -5.75 -18.54
C LEU A 57 5.60 -4.28 -18.36
N LEU A 58 4.72 -4.02 -17.40
CA LEU A 58 4.28 -2.66 -17.08
C LEU A 58 5.38 -1.90 -16.33
N ASN A 59 5.54 -0.62 -16.62
CA ASN A 59 6.53 0.24 -15.97
C ASN A 59 5.97 1.11 -14.84
N SER A 60 4.64 1.16 -14.69
CA SER A 60 3.96 1.91 -13.63
C SER A 60 2.59 1.30 -13.36
N PHE A 61 2.17 1.30 -12.09
CA PHE A 61 0.81 0.90 -11.72
C PHE A 61 -0.25 1.86 -12.29
N ALA A 62 0.14 3.07 -12.74
CA ALA A 62 -0.76 3.99 -13.42
C ALA A 62 -1.33 3.41 -14.72
N LEU A 63 -0.66 2.39 -15.30
CA LEU A 63 -1.12 1.68 -16.50
C LEU A 63 -2.07 0.53 -16.23
N LEU A 64 -2.22 0.08 -14.97
CA LEU A 64 -3.17 -0.98 -14.62
C LEU A 64 -4.60 -0.52 -14.93
N ARG A 65 -5.46 -1.45 -15.34
CA ARG A 65 -6.86 -1.23 -15.73
C ARG A 65 -7.79 -2.22 -15.04
N ASP A 66 -9.06 -1.85 -14.94
CA ASP A 66 -10.15 -2.64 -14.35
C ASP A 66 -10.97 -3.42 -15.40
N ASP A 67 -10.61 -3.33 -16.67
CA ASP A 67 -11.28 -3.97 -17.81
C ASP A 67 -10.70 -5.36 -18.18
N GLY A 68 -9.73 -5.85 -17.39
CA GLY A 68 -9.06 -7.14 -17.63
C GLY A 68 -7.95 -7.11 -18.68
N THR A 69 -7.57 -5.94 -19.21
CA THR A 69 -6.48 -5.83 -20.20
C THR A 69 -5.08 -5.74 -19.57
N THR A 70 -4.98 -5.79 -18.24
CA THR A 70 -3.72 -5.82 -17.49
C THR A 70 -3.76 -6.85 -16.38
N ALA A 71 -2.62 -7.45 -16.05
CA ALA A 71 -2.46 -8.33 -14.89
C ALA A 71 -1.28 -7.89 -14.01
N SER A 72 -1.44 -7.98 -12.69
CA SER A 72 -0.38 -7.84 -11.69
C SER A 72 -0.83 -8.54 -10.41
N SER A 73 0.01 -9.38 -9.82
CA SER A 73 -0.28 -9.99 -8.51
C SER A 73 0.07 -9.08 -7.33
N CYS A 74 0.82 -7.99 -7.56
CA CYS A 74 1.15 -7.00 -6.53
C CYS A 74 1.30 -5.60 -7.14
N TRP A 75 0.21 -4.83 -7.19
CA TRP A 75 0.17 -3.54 -7.89
C TRP A 75 1.23 -2.53 -7.41
N ILE A 76 1.55 -2.50 -6.11
CA ILE A 76 2.58 -1.59 -5.56
C ILE A 76 3.98 -1.89 -6.08
N TYR A 77 4.21 -3.08 -6.66
CA TYR A 77 5.49 -3.51 -7.24
C TYR A 77 5.59 -3.29 -8.74
N THR A 78 4.54 -2.79 -9.40
CA THR A 78 4.64 -2.42 -10.81
C THR A 78 5.67 -1.30 -11.01
N GLY A 79 6.71 -1.59 -11.79
CA GLY A 79 7.92 -0.77 -11.94
C GLY A 79 9.20 -1.44 -11.42
N SER A 80 9.09 -2.52 -10.64
CA SER A 80 10.24 -3.26 -10.07
C SER A 80 10.99 -4.10 -11.10
N TRP A 81 10.30 -4.64 -12.10
CA TRP A 81 10.90 -5.37 -13.23
C TRP A 81 10.17 -5.00 -14.52
N THR A 82 10.80 -4.16 -15.33
CA THR A 82 10.18 -3.61 -16.54
C THR A 82 10.85 -4.16 -17.80
N GLU A 83 10.42 -3.70 -18.97
CA GLU A 83 11.14 -3.94 -20.23
C GLU A 83 12.59 -3.42 -20.21
N GLN A 84 12.92 -2.49 -19.30
CA GLN A 84 14.29 -2.01 -19.07
C GLN A 84 15.13 -2.95 -18.18
N GLY A 85 14.54 -4.06 -17.71
CA GLY A 85 15.19 -5.05 -16.87
C GLY A 85 14.78 -4.98 -15.39
N ASN A 86 15.47 -5.80 -14.60
CA ASN A 86 15.23 -5.95 -13.16
C ASN A 86 15.79 -4.75 -12.39
N GLN A 87 14.92 -3.82 -11.99
CA GLN A 87 15.31 -2.61 -11.26
C GLN A 87 15.76 -2.94 -9.83
N MET A 88 15.26 -4.03 -9.24
CA MET A 88 15.67 -4.49 -7.91
C MET A 88 17.15 -4.91 -7.87
N ALA A 89 17.74 -5.22 -9.03
CA ALA A 89 19.15 -5.57 -9.17
C ALA A 89 20.07 -4.36 -9.41
N ASN A 90 19.53 -3.13 -9.49
CA ASN A 90 20.34 -1.93 -9.71
C ASN A 90 21.35 -1.72 -8.56
N ARG A 91 22.55 -1.25 -8.89
CA ARG A 91 23.69 -1.09 -7.95
C ARG A 91 24.36 0.29 -8.01
N ASP A 92 23.64 1.30 -8.48
CA ASP A 92 24.16 2.67 -8.53
C ASP A 92 23.94 3.36 -7.18
N ASN A 93 25.02 3.67 -6.46
CA ASN A 93 24.98 4.32 -5.16
C ASN A 93 25.16 5.84 -5.23
N ALA A 94 25.00 6.45 -6.40
CA ALA A 94 25.05 7.90 -6.53
C ALA A 94 24.05 8.60 -5.61
N ASP A 95 24.54 9.60 -4.87
CA ASP A 95 23.75 10.53 -4.07
C ASP A 95 24.15 11.97 -4.45
N PRO A 96 23.60 12.52 -5.55
CA PRO A 96 23.92 13.86 -6.01
C PRO A 96 23.54 14.96 -5.00
N SER A 97 22.57 14.67 -4.13
CA SER A 97 22.02 15.62 -3.17
C SER A 97 22.85 15.75 -1.88
N GLY A 98 23.60 14.69 -1.53
CA GLY A 98 24.27 14.55 -0.24
C GLY A 98 23.32 14.22 0.93
N LEU A 99 22.04 13.95 0.67
CA LEU A 99 21.02 13.62 1.67
C LEU A 99 20.91 12.12 1.96
N GLY A 100 21.72 11.30 1.30
CA GLY A 100 21.69 9.84 1.39
C GLY A 100 20.64 9.18 0.50
N ASN A 101 20.09 9.89 -0.50
CA ASN A 101 19.01 9.37 -1.33
C ASN A 101 19.52 8.73 -2.64
N THR A 102 19.73 7.42 -2.63
CA THR A 102 20.36 6.66 -3.73
C THR A 102 19.34 6.02 -4.66
N LEU A 103 18.66 6.83 -5.49
CA LEU A 103 17.58 6.38 -6.39
C LEU A 103 17.98 5.25 -7.37
N GLY A 104 19.27 5.16 -7.71
CA GLY A 104 19.84 4.14 -8.59
C GLY A 104 20.19 2.82 -7.89
N TRP A 105 20.01 2.71 -6.56
CA TRP A 105 20.31 1.49 -5.82
C TRP A 105 19.03 0.70 -5.55
N ALA A 106 18.95 -0.51 -6.07
CA ALA A 106 17.75 -1.34 -6.08
C ALA A 106 16.52 -0.54 -6.57
N TRP A 107 15.33 -0.92 -6.08
CA TRP A 107 14.07 -0.26 -6.37
C TRP A 107 13.19 -0.26 -5.12
N ALA A 108 12.61 0.88 -4.78
CA ALA A 108 11.68 1.01 -3.66
C ALA A 108 10.23 1.08 -4.14
N TRP A 109 9.30 0.53 -3.38
CA TRP A 109 7.88 0.78 -3.61
C TRP A 109 7.42 2.00 -2.77
N PRO A 110 6.45 2.80 -3.26
CA PRO A 110 5.86 2.78 -4.60
C PRO A 110 6.66 3.64 -5.61
N LEU A 111 6.78 3.17 -6.87
CA LEU A 111 7.42 3.91 -7.99
C LEU A 111 8.80 4.54 -7.66
N ASN A 112 9.63 3.83 -6.90
CA ASN A 112 10.96 4.26 -6.46
C ASN A 112 10.99 5.52 -5.57
N ARG A 113 9.85 5.93 -4.99
CA ARG A 113 9.76 7.00 -3.97
C ARG A 113 10.45 6.54 -2.69
N ARG A 114 11.47 7.27 -2.23
CA ARG A 114 12.30 6.85 -1.08
C ARG A 114 11.79 7.45 0.23
N VAL A 115 11.23 8.65 0.17
CA VAL A 115 10.59 9.33 1.30
C VAL A 115 9.10 9.49 0.99
N LEU A 116 8.26 8.74 1.69
CA LEU A 116 6.80 8.88 1.58
C LEU A 116 6.35 10.26 2.08
N TYR A 117 5.26 10.75 1.50
CA TYR A 117 4.65 12.05 1.82
C TYR A 117 5.59 13.24 1.61
N ASN A 118 6.59 13.12 0.72
CA ASN A 118 7.61 14.14 0.51
C ASN A 118 7.06 15.49 -0.01
N ARG A 119 5.80 15.57 -0.49
CA ARG A 119 5.14 16.87 -0.70
C ARG A 119 5.04 17.71 0.57
N ALA A 120 4.90 17.10 1.73
CA ALA A 120 4.89 17.79 3.01
C ALA A 120 6.26 18.36 3.43
N SER A 121 7.35 18.07 2.67
CA SER A 121 8.66 18.69 2.88
C SER A 121 8.72 20.17 2.45
N ALA A 122 7.68 20.65 1.77
CA ALA A 122 7.53 22.03 1.31
C ALA A 122 6.20 22.64 1.79
N ASP A 123 6.17 23.97 1.88
CA ASP A 123 4.98 24.74 2.22
C ASP A 123 3.88 24.66 1.14
N VAL A 124 2.76 25.35 1.36
CA VAL A 124 1.63 25.38 0.42
C VAL A 124 2.00 26.00 -0.94
N ASN A 125 3.01 26.87 -0.95
CA ASN A 125 3.55 27.53 -2.15
C ASN A 125 4.70 26.73 -2.79
N GLY A 126 4.99 25.53 -2.28
CA GLY A 126 6.03 24.65 -2.81
C GLY A 126 7.46 25.07 -2.46
N ARG A 127 7.63 25.94 -1.45
CA ARG A 127 8.94 26.30 -0.94
C ARG A 127 9.37 25.28 0.12
N PRO A 128 10.57 24.69 0.04
CA PRO A 128 11.05 23.75 1.05
C PRO A 128 11.05 24.38 2.45
N TRP A 129 10.60 23.63 3.47
CA TRP A 129 10.67 24.10 4.86
C TRP A 129 12.10 24.36 5.32
N ASP A 130 13.02 23.51 4.86
CA ASP A 130 14.45 23.68 5.01
C ASP A 130 15.12 23.62 3.63
N PRO A 131 15.66 24.74 3.11
CA PRO A 131 16.32 24.77 1.81
C PRO A 131 17.50 23.81 1.68
N LYS A 132 18.15 23.40 2.78
CA LYS A 132 19.25 22.43 2.77
C LYS A 132 18.79 20.98 2.69
N ARG A 133 17.48 20.72 2.87
CA ARG A 133 16.87 19.39 2.85
C ARG A 133 15.71 19.33 1.84
N MET A 134 15.86 20.00 0.70
CA MET A 134 14.87 19.96 -0.37
C MET A 134 14.76 18.53 -0.94
N LEU A 135 13.56 17.94 -0.85
CA LEU A 135 13.27 16.65 -1.48
C LEU A 135 12.62 16.84 -2.84
N ILE A 136 11.57 17.67 -2.91
CA ILE A 136 10.89 18.05 -4.15
C ILE A 136 10.61 19.55 -4.18
N GLN A 137 10.51 20.10 -5.38
CA GLN A 137 10.16 21.49 -5.65
C GLN A 137 9.34 21.60 -6.94
N TRP A 138 8.54 22.65 -7.04
CA TRP A 138 7.78 22.95 -8.25
C TRP A 138 8.65 23.72 -9.25
N ASN A 139 8.75 23.24 -10.49
CA ASN A 139 9.55 23.90 -11.53
C ASN A 139 8.75 24.83 -12.47
N GLY A 140 7.47 25.09 -12.14
CA GLY A 140 6.54 25.84 -13.00
C GLY A 140 5.54 24.95 -13.75
N ALA A 141 5.85 23.67 -13.96
CA ALA A 141 4.98 22.73 -14.68
C ALA A 141 4.79 21.38 -13.96
N LYS A 142 5.78 20.92 -13.18
CA LYS A 142 5.72 19.65 -12.44
C LYS A 142 6.59 19.69 -11.18
N TRP A 143 6.34 18.74 -10.28
CA TRP A 143 7.20 18.47 -9.13
C TRP A 143 8.43 17.68 -9.58
N THR A 144 9.61 18.12 -9.15
CA THR A 144 10.90 17.45 -9.40
C THR A 144 11.82 17.66 -8.21
N GLY A 145 12.87 16.85 -8.05
CA GLY A 145 13.86 17.12 -7.01
C GLY A 145 14.80 15.96 -6.76
N ASN A 146 15.27 15.87 -5.52
CA ASN A 146 16.19 14.85 -5.02
C ASN A 146 15.49 13.52 -4.69
N ASP A 147 14.15 13.46 -4.73
CA ASP A 147 13.35 12.23 -4.62
C ASP A 147 12.24 12.23 -5.69
N ILE A 148 11.65 11.06 -5.95
CA ILE A 148 10.47 10.95 -6.81
C ILE A 148 9.26 11.53 -6.05
N PRO A 149 8.49 12.46 -6.63
CA PRO A 149 7.34 13.05 -5.93
C PRO A 149 6.30 12.00 -5.51
N ASP A 150 5.99 11.96 -4.21
CA ASP A 150 4.84 11.26 -3.66
C ASP A 150 3.63 12.19 -3.63
N TYR A 151 3.20 12.61 -4.82
CA TYR A 151 2.17 13.61 -4.99
C TYR A 151 1.58 13.60 -6.39
N ASN A 152 0.39 14.19 -6.53
CA ASN A 152 -0.19 14.41 -7.85
C ASN A 152 0.50 15.57 -8.60
N THR A 153 0.03 15.83 -9.81
CA THR A 153 0.54 16.93 -10.66
C THR A 153 0.02 18.32 -10.24
N ALA A 154 -0.70 18.44 -9.13
CA ALA A 154 -1.30 19.71 -8.74
C ALA A 154 -0.24 20.77 -8.42
N ALA A 155 -0.45 21.97 -8.95
CA ALA A 155 0.42 23.11 -8.70
C ALA A 155 0.35 23.57 -7.23
N PRO A 156 1.38 24.29 -6.75
CA PRO A 156 1.34 24.96 -5.46
C PRO A 156 0.14 25.91 -5.33
N GLY A 157 -0.37 26.06 -4.11
CA GLY A 157 -1.58 26.85 -3.82
C GLY A 157 -2.91 26.13 -4.10
N SER A 158 -2.88 24.91 -4.65
CA SER A 158 -4.08 24.07 -4.78
C SER A 158 -4.57 23.54 -3.43
N SER A 159 -5.84 23.11 -3.38
CA SER A 159 -6.45 22.48 -2.20
C SER A 159 -6.11 21.00 -2.03
N THR A 160 -5.28 20.43 -2.89
CA THR A 160 -4.86 19.02 -2.78
C THR A 160 -3.92 18.87 -1.58
N GLY A 161 -4.19 17.89 -0.72
CA GLY A 161 -3.37 17.58 0.44
C GLY A 161 -2.25 16.57 0.15
N PRO A 162 -1.11 16.63 0.88
CA PRO A 162 0.09 15.82 0.60
C PRO A 162 -0.03 14.32 0.91
N PHE A 163 -1.11 13.87 1.56
CA PHE A 163 -1.31 12.46 1.90
C PHE A 163 -2.25 11.79 0.91
N ILE A 164 -1.73 11.42 -0.27
CA ILE A 164 -2.53 11.01 -1.44
C ILE A 164 -3.38 9.74 -1.25
N MET A 165 -3.04 8.90 -0.27
CA MET A 165 -3.81 7.68 0.03
C MET A 165 -4.95 7.94 1.02
N GLN A 166 -5.06 9.16 1.55
CA GLN A 166 -6.11 9.55 2.47
C GLN A 166 -7.22 10.25 1.70
N PRO A 167 -8.50 9.87 1.88
CA PRO A 167 -9.62 10.51 1.20
C PRO A 167 -9.65 12.04 1.32
N GLU A 168 -9.24 12.56 2.48
CA GLU A 168 -9.15 13.99 2.79
C GLU A 168 -7.80 14.63 2.44
N GLY A 169 -6.78 13.85 2.02
CA GLY A 169 -5.44 14.35 1.70
C GLY A 169 -4.60 14.76 2.92
N LEU A 170 -5.02 14.45 4.15
CA LEU A 170 -4.41 14.91 5.41
C LEU A 170 -3.89 13.76 6.29
N GLY A 171 -2.89 14.08 7.09
CA GLY A 171 -2.48 13.28 8.24
C GLY A 171 -3.49 13.45 9.38
N ARG A 172 -3.97 12.33 9.94
CA ARG A 172 -5.01 12.35 10.98
C ARG A 172 -4.40 12.47 12.37
N LEU A 173 -4.67 13.59 13.05
CA LEU A 173 -4.51 13.69 14.51
C LEU A 173 -5.67 13.00 15.24
N PHE A 174 -6.89 13.11 14.70
CA PHE A 174 -8.09 12.41 15.15
C PHE A 174 -8.40 11.28 14.17
N ALA A 175 -8.33 10.02 14.60
CA ALA A 175 -8.37 8.86 13.70
C ALA A 175 -9.79 8.46 13.21
N LEU A 176 -10.82 9.28 13.47
CA LEU A 176 -12.21 9.00 13.12
C LEU A 176 -12.67 7.64 13.67
N ASN A 177 -13.12 6.73 12.80
CA ASN A 177 -13.57 5.39 13.13
C ASN A 177 -12.56 4.29 12.72
N LYS A 178 -11.28 4.65 12.53
CA LYS A 178 -10.27 3.73 11.98
C LYS A 178 -9.58 2.85 13.02
N LEU A 179 -9.68 3.20 14.30
CA LEU A 179 -9.14 2.44 15.42
C LEU A 179 -10.29 1.87 16.26
N ALA A 180 -10.12 0.66 16.77
CA ALA A 180 -11.16 -0.05 17.51
C ALA A 180 -11.32 0.51 18.93
N GLU A 181 -10.23 1.02 19.49
CA GLU A 181 -10.05 1.45 20.88
C GLU A 181 -10.25 2.96 21.09
N GLY A 182 -10.59 3.70 20.03
CA GLY A 182 -10.88 5.12 20.08
C GLY A 182 -10.04 5.96 19.09
N PRO A 183 -10.47 7.21 18.82
CA PRO A 183 -9.84 8.05 17.80
C PRO A 183 -8.55 8.75 18.26
N PHE A 184 -8.25 8.70 19.56
CA PHE A 184 -7.04 9.22 20.17
C PHE A 184 -6.32 8.10 20.93
N PRO A 185 -4.98 8.11 20.95
CA PRO A 185 -4.22 7.24 21.83
C PRO A 185 -4.57 7.53 23.30
N GLU A 186 -4.79 6.47 24.06
CA GLU A 186 -4.97 6.52 25.51
C GLU A 186 -4.14 5.39 26.11
N HIS A 187 -3.48 5.65 27.23
CA HIS A 187 -2.67 4.62 27.89
C HIS A 187 -3.57 3.51 28.41
N TYR A 188 -3.26 2.26 28.07
CA TYR A 188 -3.82 1.09 28.72
C TYR A 188 -2.68 0.27 29.31
N GLU A 189 -2.90 -0.25 30.52
CA GLU A 189 -1.97 -1.24 31.06
C GLU A 189 -1.91 -2.47 30.15
N PRO A 190 -0.75 -3.15 30.05
CA PRO A 190 -0.69 -4.48 29.49
C PRO A 190 -1.71 -5.37 30.17
N MET A 191 -2.11 -6.44 29.49
CA MET A 191 -3.05 -7.40 30.07
C MET A 191 -2.58 -7.80 31.47
N GLU A 192 -1.42 -8.43 31.60
CA GLU A 192 -0.89 -8.83 32.91
C GLU A 192 0.00 -7.72 33.47
N THR A 193 -0.62 -6.71 34.08
CA THR A 193 0.11 -5.64 34.75
C THR A 193 0.43 -6.00 36.21
N PRO A 194 1.68 -5.79 36.67
CA PRO A 194 2.03 -6.00 38.07
C PRO A 194 1.36 -4.97 39.00
N LEU A 195 0.83 -3.86 38.45
CA LEU A 195 0.14 -2.83 39.22
C LEU A 195 -1.28 -3.26 39.62
N GLY A 196 -1.86 -4.25 38.93
CA GLY A 196 -3.23 -4.72 39.17
C GLY A 196 -4.33 -3.66 38.90
N THR A 197 -3.95 -2.45 38.50
CA THR A 197 -4.83 -1.31 38.21
C THR A 197 -4.15 -0.35 37.24
N LYS A 198 -4.93 0.54 36.59
CA LYS A 198 -4.44 1.66 35.79
C LYS A 198 -4.35 2.92 36.68
N PRO A 199 -3.15 3.52 36.90
CA PRO A 199 -3.03 4.71 37.75
C PRO A 199 -3.80 5.94 37.25
N ALA A 200 -3.96 6.07 35.93
CA ALA A 200 -4.58 7.21 35.27
C ALA A 200 -6.12 7.13 35.15
N ALA A 201 -6.76 6.06 35.65
CA ALA A 201 -8.21 5.91 35.57
C ALA A 201 -8.82 5.54 36.93
N PRO A 202 -9.96 6.11 37.32
CA PRO A 202 -10.72 5.62 38.47
C PRO A 202 -11.23 4.20 38.16
N GLU A 203 -10.86 3.28 39.05
CA GLU A 203 -11.30 1.90 39.22
C GLU A 203 -12.40 1.38 38.24
N ARG A 204 -12.02 1.00 36.99
CA ARG A 204 -12.60 -0.06 36.13
C ARG A 204 -12.42 0.03 34.61
N ASP A 205 -11.55 0.88 34.06
CA ASP A 205 -11.29 0.88 32.60
C ASP A 205 -10.03 0.07 32.23
N LEU A 206 -10.05 -1.24 32.51
CA LEU A 206 -9.07 -2.18 31.96
C LEU A 206 -9.57 -2.65 30.58
N GLN A 207 -8.99 -2.07 29.53
CA GLN A 207 -9.11 -2.39 28.09
C GLN A 207 -10.52 -2.72 27.55
N PRO A 208 -11.07 -1.92 26.61
CA PRO A 208 -12.25 -2.32 25.86
C PRO A 208 -11.99 -3.64 25.10
N GLY A 209 -12.67 -4.73 25.49
CA GLY A 209 -12.56 -6.04 24.84
C GLY A 209 -11.69 -7.09 25.55
N GLY A 210 -11.04 -6.76 26.66
CA GLY A 210 -10.25 -7.71 27.46
C GLY A 210 -11.12 -8.58 28.37
N ALA A 211 -11.46 -9.80 27.95
CA ALA A 211 -12.06 -10.78 28.86
C ALA A 211 -10.98 -11.34 29.81
N TYR A 212 -10.90 -10.80 31.01
CA TYR A 212 -9.97 -11.31 32.02
C TYR A 212 -10.52 -12.54 32.74
N LEU A 213 -9.85 -13.69 32.57
CA LEU A 213 -10.03 -14.86 33.43
C LEU A 213 -9.48 -14.52 34.82
N ARG A 214 -10.37 -14.18 35.75
CA ARG A 214 -10.04 -14.04 37.16
C ARG A 214 -9.47 -15.37 37.66
N ARG A 215 -8.21 -15.40 38.11
CA ARG A 215 -7.60 -16.57 38.74
C ARG A 215 -8.51 -17.04 39.88
N GLY A 216 -9.10 -18.24 39.75
CA GLY A 216 -9.92 -18.86 40.80
C GLY A 216 -11.45 -18.92 40.61
N ARG A 217 -12.00 -18.79 39.40
CA ARG A 217 -13.39 -19.24 39.13
C ARG A 217 -13.47 -20.23 37.96
N PRO A 218 -14.23 -21.34 38.08
CA PRO A 218 -14.40 -22.28 36.99
C PRO A 218 -15.08 -21.59 35.80
N ALA A 219 -14.54 -21.81 34.61
CA ALA A 219 -15.04 -21.26 33.36
C ALA A 219 -16.45 -21.82 33.07
N LEU A 220 -17.48 -21.01 33.31
CA LEU A 220 -18.80 -21.23 32.71
C LEU A 220 -18.96 -20.26 31.55
N ARG A 221 -18.58 -20.72 30.37
CA ARG A 221 -18.94 -20.10 29.10
C ARG A 221 -20.40 -20.43 28.84
N GLN A 222 -21.33 -19.48 29.04
CA GLN A 222 -22.68 -19.61 28.49
C GLN A 222 -22.58 -19.55 26.97
N LYS A 223 -22.95 -20.65 26.30
CA LYS A 223 -23.22 -20.68 24.86
C LYS A 223 -24.36 -19.71 24.58
N GLY A 224 -24.15 -18.67 23.76
CA GLY A 224 -25.28 -17.84 23.31
C GLY A 224 -24.98 -16.55 22.56
N GLN A 225 -23.81 -15.91 22.74
CA GLN A 225 -23.52 -14.65 22.04
C GLN A 225 -22.34 -14.83 21.08
N VAL A 226 -22.69 -15.13 19.83
CA VAL A 226 -21.78 -15.01 18.68
C VAL A 226 -21.71 -13.51 18.36
N PRO A 227 -20.53 -12.87 18.35
CA PRO A 227 -20.38 -11.52 17.82
C PRO A 227 -20.82 -11.51 16.36
N VAL A 228 -21.62 -10.52 15.97
CA VAL A 228 -22.08 -10.32 14.59
C VAL A 228 -20.88 -10.42 13.65
N ARG A 229 -20.97 -11.33 12.67
CA ARG A 229 -19.91 -11.52 11.69
C ARG A 229 -19.75 -10.26 10.86
N ARG A 230 -18.51 -9.94 10.53
CA ARG A 230 -18.10 -8.81 9.70
C ARG A 230 -18.35 -9.08 8.21
N ASP A 231 -19.44 -9.78 7.88
CA ASP A 231 -19.71 -10.36 6.56
C ASP A 231 -20.78 -9.60 5.75
N ASP A 232 -21.31 -8.47 6.26
CA ASP A 232 -22.37 -7.68 5.58
C ASP A 232 -21.86 -6.35 4.97
N LEU A 233 -20.57 -6.26 4.59
CA LEU A 233 -20.08 -5.15 3.77
C LEU A 233 -20.29 -5.47 2.28
N PRO A 234 -20.95 -4.60 1.50
CA PRO A 234 -21.15 -4.84 0.07
C PRO A 234 -19.80 -4.89 -0.67
N PRO A 235 -19.69 -5.68 -1.76
CA PRO A 235 -18.46 -5.85 -2.53
C PRO A 235 -18.23 -4.64 -3.44
N ASP A 236 -18.03 -3.47 -2.84
CA ASP A 236 -18.01 -2.22 -3.59
C ASP A 236 -16.57 -1.73 -3.75
N ARG A 237 -16.06 -1.97 -4.97
CA ARG A 237 -14.80 -1.47 -5.58
C ARG A 237 -13.52 -2.03 -4.96
N ALA A 238 -12.88 -2.90 -5.72
CA ALA A 238 -11.62 -3.53 -5.34
C ALA A 238 -10.50 -2.52 -5.01
N PHE A 239 -10.51 -1.27 -5.49
CA PHE A 239 -9.39 -0.35 -5.24
C PHE A 239 -9.76 1.15 -5.32
N PRO A 240 -10.50 1.74 -4.35
CA PRO A 240 -10.76 3.19 -4.35
C PRO A 240 -9.47 4.03 -4.25
N TYR A 241 -8.36 3.43 -3.82
CA TYR A 241 -7.07 4.09 -3.68
C TYR A 241 -6.22 4.08 -4.96
N LEU A 242 -6.53 3.24 -5.95
CA LEU A 242 -5.77 3.22 -7.21
C LEU A 242 -6.02 4.50 -8.02
N ASP A 243 -7.24 5.05 -7.99
CA ASP A 243 -7.58 6.21 -8.81
C ASP A 243 -6.87 7.49 -8.35
N GLN A 244 -6.64 7.64 -7.03
CA GLN A 244 -5.82 8.74 -6.50
C GLN A 244 -4.33 8.52 -6.76
N ALA A 245 -3.84 7.27 -6.69
CA ALA A 245 -2.47 6.93 -7.03
C ALA A 245 -2.15 7.06 -8.54
N ARG A 246 -3.13 6.81 -9.43
CA ARG A 246 -3.02 6.99 -10.89
C ARG A 246 -2.87 8.46 -11.30
N ALA A 247 -3.34 9.39 -10.48
CA ALA A 247 -3.22 10.83 -10.73
C ALA A 247 -1.84 11.42 -10.33
N ALA A 248 -0.93 10.59 -9.81
CA ALA A 248 0.39 10.94 -9.29
C ALA A 248 1.53 10.31 -10.09
#